data_AF-A0A0C2WA94-F1
#
_entry.id   AF-A0A0C2WA94-F1
#
_cell.length_a   1.000
_cell.length_b   1.000
_cell.length_c   1.000
_cell.angle_alpha   90.00
_cell.angle_beta   90.00
_cell.angle_gamma   90.00
#
_symmetry.space_group_name_H-M   'P 1'
#
loop_
_entity.id
_entity.type
_entity.pdbx_description
1 polymer ?
#
loop_
_entity_poly.entity_id
_entity_poly.type
_entity_poly.pdbx_seq_one_letter_code
_entity_poly.pdbx_strand_id
1 'polypeptide(L)'
;MAFSFDFHRNPLSGEPTADDIVQFFPNFLGTDVFLYAAAAEQIVQWLQNADPAIVPDALDLMVRQLVVRKFAELFRGSTAPLESLAGVIFGFLASGDTRHATIAYNSGIVPVCIERLSSTDFEARIRSAWILGNLAADDVECATDLTSKGVLGILFTQMSEITQERRIGEFGSYACMLLWAINHFLKSTPGLPPELVVSIQDLLSTILLSNEDDPVLEEACYGLAAIAQLDASQPQYGASFTSDKACGRLVRLLQRGSNMNIQRASLQLIGALTARSDDYTTRLLNAGLLPALAELIEHPLGEDACWVLANIVAENVNHLAAVVSDPRVLPTVIRLLKVDSSGFDEDEYAGRTRECCSLLAGVVRMGQVEPLRRMVSLGGVSALCTALRYVAEEDVLVIILDALWKVVLFGESDRIRVEGEEKEVNVYLRLFEESGGFEGLYRLENKRDRVVAEAAQQMLALIDELMNPPPADEEMDDGEEHAENTENTDGMVNGNGLGHGDFKGDAG
;
A
#
# COMPACT_ATOMS: atom_id res chain seq x y z
N MET A 1 11.06 7.22 3.03
CA MET A 1 12.52 7.41 2.95
C MET A 1 12.79 8.88 2.72
N ALA A 2 13.22 9.60 3.77
CA ALA A 2 13.85 10.90 3.57
C ALA A 2 15.14 10.64 2.77
N PHE A 3 15.42 11.42 1.74
CA PHE A 3 16.76 11.49 1.19
C PHE A 3 17.71 11.73 2.37
N SER A 4 18.46 10.70 2.73
CA SER A 4 19.65 10.86 3.55
C SER A 4 20.63 11.61 2.66
N PHE A 5 20.50 12.93 2.61
CA PHE A 5 21.68 13.73 2.37
C PHE A 5 22.70 13.23 3.38
N ASP A 6 23.79 12.65 2.87
CA ASP A 6 24.87 12.12 3.68
C ASP A 6 25.65 13.31 4.26
N PHE A 7 24.98 14.05 5.15
CA PHE A 7 25.57 15.07 5.97
C PHE A 7 26.39 14.30 6.99
N HIS A 8 27.72 14.30 6.85
CA HIS A 8 28.64 13.65 7.77
C HIS A 8 28.19 13.81 9.23
N ARG A 9 27.60 12.74 9.79
CA ARG A 9 26.99 12.80 11.10
C ARG A 9 28.08 12.77 12.16
N ASN A 10 28.24 13.85 12.92
CA ASN A 10 29.03 13.85 14.14
C ASN A 10 28.05 13.89 15.33
N PRO A 11 27.93 12.82 16.12
CA PRO A 11 26.99 12.80 17.22
C PRO A 11 27.32 13.90 18.24
N LEU A 12 26.30 14.67 18.61
CA LEU A 12 26.38 15.65 19.70
C LEU A 12 26.60 14.90 21.03
N SER A 13 27.45 15.42 21.92
CA SER A 13 27.74 14.79 23.22
C SER A 13 26.62 15.04 24.24
N GLY A 14 26.01 14.00 24.79
CA GLY A 14 24.89 14.05 25.76
C GLY A 14 23.60 13.44 25.19
N GLU A 15 22.48 13.51 25.93
CA GLU A 15 21.14 13.35 25.34
C GLU A 15 20.70 14.73 24.82
N PRO A 16 20.82 15.03 23.51
CA PRO A 16 20.52 16.35 22.98
C PRO A 16 19.03 16.66 23.08
N THR A 17 18.70 17.90 23.42
CA THR A 17 17.32 18.41 23.47
C THR A 17 17.13 19.49 22.42
N ALA A 18 15.88 19.71 21.99
CA ALA A 18 15.57 20.79 21.05
C ALA A 18 16.06 22.18 21.51
N ASP A 19 16.12 22.42 22.82
CA ASP A 19 16.59 23.70 23.38
C ASP A 19 18.08 23.97 23.14
N ASP A 20 18.89 22.94 22.86
CA ASP A 20 20.32 23.10 22.61
C ASP A 20 20.62 23.99 21.40
N ILE A 21 19.69 24.07 20.43
CA ILE A 21 19.83 24.93 19.25
C ILE A 21 19.73 26.43 19.60
N VAL A 22 19.09 26.78 20.72
CA VAL A 22 18.81 28.17 21.12
C VAL A 22 20.09 28.94 21.42
N GLN A 23 21.16 28.25 21.83
CA GLN A 23 22.45 28.88 22.13
C GLN A 23 23.04 29.63 20.92
N PHE A 24 22.69 29.23 19.70
CA PHE A 24 23.19 29.85 18.47
C PHE A 24 22.39 31.09 18.06
N PHE A 25 21.17 31.26 18.57
CA PHE A 25 20.23 32.28 18.12
C PHE A 25 20.70 33.72 18.39
N PRO A 26 21.29 34.08 19.55
CA PRO A 26 21.73 35.44 19.79
C PRO A 26 22.79 35.92 18.78
N ASN A 27 23.76 35.04 18.46
CA ASN A 27 24.78 35.32 17.46
C ASN A 27 24.18 35.39 16.06
N PHE A 28 23.26 34.47 15.74
CA PHE A 28 22.58 34.46 14.45
C PHE A 28 21.70 35.70 14.25
N LEU A 29 20.97 36.17 15.27
CA LEU A 29 20.09 37.34 15.17
C LEU A 29 20.85 38.67 15.24
N GLY A 30 22.09 38.66 15.73
CA GLY A 30 22.98 39.84 15.79
C GLY A 30 23.35 40.43 14.43
N THR A 31 24.06 41.57 14.45
CA THR A 31 24.44 42.32 13.25
C THR A 31 25.87 42.05 12.78
N ASP A 32 26.67 41.33 13.56
CA ASP A 32 28.04 40.98 13.19
C ASP A 32 28.05 39.88 12.13
N VAL A 33 28.64 40.19 10.97
CA VAL A 33 28.61 39.31 9.79
C VAL A 33 29.31 37.97 10.02
N PHE A 34 30.40 37.97 10.78
CA PHE A 34 31.16 36.75 11.05
C PHE A 34 30.43 35.87 12.06
N LEU A 35 29.89 36.49 13.11
CA LEU A 35 29.16 35.75 14.15
C LEU A 35 27.85 35.16 13.62
N TYR A 36 27.10 35.91 12.81
CA TYR A 36 25.84 35.35 12.29
C TYR A 36 26.09 34.24 11.27
N ALA A 37 27.11 34.35 10.41
CA ALA A 37 27.41 33.30 9.44
C ALA A 37 27.84 32.00 10.14
N ALA A 38 28.74 32.08 11.13
CA ALA A 38 29.14 30.92 11.91
C ALA A 38 27.97 30.32 12.71
N ALA A 39 27.07 31.14 13.22
CA ALA A 39 25.87 30.66 13.92
C ALA A 39 24.87 30.00 12.96
N ALA A 40 24.72 30.50 11.73
CA ALA A 40 23.89 29.88 10.70
C ALA A 40 24.36 28.46 10.38
N GLU A 41 25.68 28.26 10.23
CA GLU A 41 26.29 26.95 10.01
C GLU A 41 26.02 26.00 11.18
N GLN A 42 26.16 26.48 12.42
CA GLN A 42 25.90 25.69 13.62
C GLN A 42 24.42 25.28 13.75
N ILE A 43 23.47 26.16 13.41
CA ILE A 43 22.05 25.84 13.40
C ILE A 43 21.75 24.73 12.37
N VAL A 44 22.27 24.86 11.14
CA VAL A 44 22.07 23.87 10.09
C VAL A 44 22.72 22.53 10.46
N GLN A 45 23.96 22.58 10.96
CA GLN A 45 24.67 21.39 11.41
C GLN A 45 23.92 20.69 12.55
N TRP A 46 23.37 21.45 13.49
CA TRP A 46 22.56 20.89 14.58
C TRP A 46 21.35 20.13 14.02
N LEU A 47 20.57 20.75 13.12
CA LEU A 47 19.39 20.11 12.52
C LEU A 47 19.73 18.85 11.73
N GLN A 48 20.86 18.84 11.01
CA GLN A 48 21.30 17.67 10.24
C GLN A 48 21.76 16.49 11.12
N ASN A 49 22.20 16.78 12.34
CA ASN A 49 22.71 15.79 13.29
C ASN A 49 21.69 15.41 14.38
N ALA A 50 20.59 16.14 14.49
CA ALA A 50 19.56 15.91 15.49
C ALA A 50 18.80 14.60 15.23
N ASP A 51 18.30 14.00 16.31
CA ASP A 51 17.29 12.94 16.18
C ASP A 51 16.06 13.53 15.47
N PRO A 52 15.54 12.89 14.41
CA PRO A 52 14.33 13.34 13.73
C PRO A 52 13.15 13.62 14.66
N ALA A 53 13.06 12.92 15.81
CA ALA A 53 12.00 13.11 16.80
C ALA A 53 12.01 14.49 17.47
N ILE A 54 13.17 15.16 17.57
CA ILE A 54 13.30 16.48 18.22
C ILE A 54 13.36 17.65 17.24
N VAL A 55 13.47 17.37 15.94
CA VAL A 55 13.54 18.39 14.89
C VAL A 55 12.28 19.28 14.86
N PRO A 56 11.04 18.76 14.96
CA PRO A 56 9.84 19.59 14.96
C PRO A 56 9.83 20.65 16.08
N ASP A 57 10.26 20.27 17.29
CA ASP A 57 10.35 21.19 18.44
C ASP A 57 11.44 22.25 18.23
N ALA A 58 12.56 21.89 17.62
CA ALA A 58 13.62 22.84 17.27
C ALA A 58 13.14 23.85 16.21
N LEU A 59 12.41 23.40 15.20
CA LEU A 59 11.80 24.28 14.19
C LEU A 59 10.80 25.24 14.85
N ASP A 60 10.03 24.78 15.84
CA ASP A 60 9.14 25.60 16.65
C ASP A 60 9.87 26.73 17.38
N LEU A 61 11.00 26.42 18.02
CA LEU A 61 11.84 27.41 18.68
C LEU A 61 12.38 28.43 17.68
N MET A 62 12.84 27.98 16.51
CA MET A 62 13.32 28.87 15.44
C MET A 62 12.23 29.81 14.92
N VAL A 63 11.00 29.32 14.76
CA VAL A 63 9.86 30.15 14.35
C VAL A 63 9.53 31.18 15.43
N ARG A 64 9.37 30.75 16.69
CA ARG A 64 9.01 31.62 17.82
C ARG A 64 10.05 32.71 18.07
N GLN A 65 11.33 32.42 17.86
CA GLN A 65 12.43 33.35 18.10
C GLN A 65 12.88 34.14 16.85
N LEU A 66 12.06 34.17 15.79
CA LEU A 66 12.31 34.95 14.56
C LEU A 66 13.57 34.54 13.77
N VAL A 67 14.14 33.37 14.06
CA VAL A 67 15.29 32.80 13.34
C VAL A 67 14.90 32.48 11.89
N VAL A 68 13.74 31.85 11.69
CA VAL A 68 13.21 31.53 10.35
C VAL A 68 13.02 32.81 9.51
N ARG A 69 12.54 33.89 10.13
CA ARG A 69 12.35 35.18 9.44
C ARG A 69 13.67 35.73 8.90
N LYS A 70 14.75 35.67 9.70
CA LYS A 70 16.06 36.12 9.25
C LYS A 70 16.63 35.21 8.15
N PHE A 71 16.43 33.89 8.21
CA PHE A 71 16.79 33.01 7.09
C PHE A 71 16.01 33.32 5.81
N ALA A 72 14.73 33.72 5.90
CA ALA A 72 13.94 34.14 4.73
C ALA A 72 14.54 35.39 4.06
N GLU A 73 15.04 36.34 4.85
CA GLU A 73 15.73 37.54 4.36
C GLU A 73 17.05 37.17 3.68
N LEU A 74 17.83 36.27 4.27
CA LEU A 74 19.11 35.80 3.71
C LEU A 74 18.93 35.03 2.40
N PHE A 75 17.82 34.33 2.21
CA PHE A 75 17.58 33.58 0.98
C PHE A 75 17.33 34.46 -0.25
N ARG A 76 16.91 35.73 -0.06
CA ARG A 76 16.48 36.63 -1.14
C ARG A 76 17.53 37.65 -1.59
N GLY A 77 18.80 37.49 -1.22
CA GLY A 77 19.84 38.43 -1.64
C GLY A 77 21.12 38.42 -0.81
N SER A 78 21.55 37.24 -0.36
CA SER A 78 22.80 37.08 0.41
C SER A 78 23.91 36.47 -0.45
N THR A 79 25.04 36.16 0.16
CA THR A 79 26.10 35.39 -0.49
C THR A 79 25.65 33.93 -0.69
N ALA A 80 26.17 33.28 -1.73
CA ALA A 80 25.82 31.89 -2.05
C ALA A 80 25.91 30.91 -0.85
N PRO A 81 26.89 30.99 0.07
CA PRO A 81 26.93 30.14 1.26
C PRO A 81 25.72 30.32 2.19
N LEU A 82 25.28 31.54 2.44
CA LEU A 82 24.18 31.83 3.35
C LEU A 82 22.82 31.50 2.73
N GLU A 83 22.66 31.73 1.42
CA GLU A 83 21.50 31.25 0.67
C GLU A 83 21.40 29.72 0.75
N SER A 84 22.53 29.04 0.64
CA SER A 84 22.61 27.58 0.75
C SER A 84 22.13 27.07 2.12
N LEU A 85 22.64 27.67 3.21
CA LEU A 85 22.21 27.34 4.58
C LEU A 85 20.72 27.64 4.81
N ALA A 86 20.25 28.80 4.36
CA ALA A 86 18.84 29.17 4.45
C ALA A 86 17.95 28.14 3.72
N GLY A 87 18.34 27.68 2.54
CA GLY A 87 17.61 26.63 1.83
C GLY A 87 17.50 25.33 2.62
N VAL A 88 18.53 24.95 3.40
CA VAL A 88 18.44 23.75 4.26
C VAL A 88 17.37 23.92 5.32
N ILE A 89 17.31 25.10 5.97
CA ILE A 89 16.25 25.42 6.95
C ILE A 89 14.86 25.32 6.34
N PHE A 90 14.67 25.86 5.13
CA PHE A 90 13.38 25.80 4.45
C PHE A 90 13.02 24.39 3.98
N GLY A 91 14.00 23.54 3.67
CA GLY A 91 13.75 22.13 3.40
C GLY A 91 13.26 21.39 4.63
N PHE A 92 13.87 21.63 5.81
CA PHE A 92 13.38 21.07 7.07
C PHE A 92 11.98 21.58 7.44
N LEU A 93 11.69 22.86 7.24
CA LEU A 93 10.34 23.40 7.42
C LEU A 93 9.34 22.77 6.45
N ALA A 94 9.73 22.60 5.18
CA ALA A 94 8.87 21.98 4.17
C ALA A 94 8.58 20.50 4.48
N SER A 95 9.53 19.76 5.04
CA SER A 95 9.34 18.37 5.47
C SER A 95 8.70 18.22 6.86
N GLY A 96 8.36 19.32 7.52
CA GLY A 96 7.77 19.32 8.86
C GLY A 96 6.27 19.05 8.84
N ASP A 97 5.58 19.40 9.93
CA ASP A 97 4.13 19.34 9.98
C ASP A 97 3.48 20.35 9.00
N THR A 98 2.17 20.26 8.78
CA THR A 98 1.42 21.17 7.90
C THR A 98 1.66 22.64 8.23
N ARG A 99 1.87 23.00 9.50
CA ARG A 99 2.13 24.38 9.92
C ARG A 99 3.55 24.81 9.56
N HIS A 100 4.57 23.97 9.74
CA HIS A 100 5.94 24.25 9.28
C HIS A 100 5.99 24.40 7.75
N ALA A 101 5.33 23.52 7.01
CA ALA A 101 5.25 23.59 5.55
C ALA A 101 4.54 24.88 5.09
N THR A 102 3.45 25.27 5.77
CA THR A 102 2.77 26.55 5.53
C THR A 102 3.67 27.75 5.78
N ILE A 103 4.52 27.70 6.81
CA ILE A 103 5.51 28.76 7.08
C ILE A 103 6.56 28.82 5.97
N ALA A 104 7.08 27.66 5.52
CA ALA A 104 8.01 27.60 4.41
C ALA A 104 7.40 28.17 3.12
N TYR A 105 6.18 27.78 2.78
CA TYR A 105 5.47 28.27 1.61
C TYR A 105 5.28 29.80 1.66
N ASN A 106 4.75 30.32 2.78
CA ASN A 106 4.46 31.75 2.95
C ASN A 106 5.72 32.62 3.15
N SER A 107 6.89 32.01 3.38
CA SER A 107 8.16 32.72 3.43
C SER A 107 8.59 33.27 2.06
N GLY A 108 7.88 32.93 0.98
CA GLY A 108 8.17 33.30 -0.41
C GLY A 108 9.44 32.64 -0.94
N ILE A 109 9.73 31.43 -0.47
CA ILE A 109 10.80 30.56 -0.97
C ILE A 109 10.49 30.00 -2.36
N VAL A 110 9.20 29.77 -2.64
CA VAL A 110 8.73 29.06 -3.85
C VAL A 110 9.21 29.73 -5.16
N PRO A 111 9.03 31.06 -5.38
CA PRO A 111 9.49 31.67 -6.62
C PRO A 111 11.01 31.56 -6.82
N VAL A 112 11.77 31.63 -5.73
CA VAL A 112 13.23 31.52 -5.78
C VAL A 112 13.66 30.08 -6.07
N CYS A 113 13.02 29.07 -5.46
CA CYS A 113 13.27 27.67 -5.79
C CYS A 113 12.97 27.37 -7.27
N ILE A 114 11.89 27.92 -7.82
CA ILE A 114 11.55 27.76 -9.25
C ILE A 114 12.66 28.33 -10.14
N GLU A 115 13.16 29.53 -9.83
CA GLU A 115 14.28 30.13 -10.57
C GLU A 115 15.55 29.25 -10.47
N ARG A 116 15.86 28.74 -9.27
CA ARG A 116 17.08 27.97 -8.99
C ARG A 116 17.07 26.57 -9.59
N LEU A 117 15.91 25.98 -9.87
CA LEU A 117 15.80 24.72 -10.63
C LEU A 117 16.50 24.80 -11.99
N SER A 118 16.62 25.99 -12.59
CA SER A 118 17.30 26.21 -13.88
C SER A 118 18.68 26.85 -13.75
N SER A 119 19.24 26.94 -12.53
CA SER A 119 20.56 27.54 -12.30
C SER A 119 21.71 26.60 -12.69
N THR A 120 22.92 27.15 -12.86
CA THR A 120 24.13 26.35 -13.09
C THR A 120 24.66 25.68 -11.81
N ASP A 121 24.12 26.04 -10.65
CA ASP A 121 24.51 25.47 -9.36
C ASP A 121 23.73 24.18 -9.10
N PHE A 122 24.45 23.06 -9.13
CA PHE A 122 23.89 21.73 -8.97
C PHE A 122 23.25 21.52 -7.59
N GLU A 123 23.87 22.02 -6.52
CA GLU A 123 23.36 21.91 -5.16
C GLU A 123 22.09 22.75 -4.99
N ALA A 124 22.06 23.93 -5.61
CA ALA A 124 20.86 24.77 -5.60
C ALA A 124 19.68 24.10 -6.31
N ARG A 125 19.94 23.39 -7.42
CA ARG A 125 18.91 22.61 -8.14
C ARG A 125 18.36 21.47 -7.29
N ILE A 126 19.24 20.63 -6.73
CA ILE A 126 18.85 19.53 -5.83
C ILE A 126 18.00 20.07 -4.68
N ARG A 127 18.48 21.11 -4.00
CA ARG A 127 17.80 21.68 -2.84
C ARG A 127 16.44 22.28 -3.21
N SER A 128 16.34 22.92 -4.37
CA SER A 128 15.07 23.48 -4.84
C SER A 128 14.06 22.38 -5.16
N ALA A 129 14.50 21.29 -5.81
CA ALA A 129 13.64 20.12 -6.04
C ALA A 129 13.20 19.47 -4.72
N TRP A 130 14.10 19.37 -3.74
CA TRP A 130 13.79 18.84 -2.41
C TRP A 130 12.74 19.68 -1.67
N ILE A 131 12.92 21.01 -1.61
CA ILE A 131 11.95 21.93 -0.96
C ILE A 131 10.60 21.84 -1.65
N LEU A 132 10.56 21.96 -2.98
CA LEU A 132 9.30 21.96 -3.74
C LEU A 132 8.59 20.60 -3.69
N GLY A 133 9.35 19.50 -3.69
CA GLY A 133 8.81 18.15 -3.53
C GLY A 133 8.20 17.92 -2.15
N ASN A 134 8.85 18.37 -1.07
CA ASN A 134 8.27 18.30 0.28
C ASN A 134 7.02 19.17 0.41
N LEU A 135 7.02 20.39 -0.17
CA LEU A 135 5.83 21.25 -0.16
C LEU A 135 4.65 20.64 -0.92
N ALA A 136 4.91 19.79 -1.93
CA ALA A 136 3.87 19.05 -2.65
C ALA A 136 3.49 17.73 -1.98
N ALA A 137 4.30 17.20 -1.06
CA ALA A 137 4.07 15.91 -0.43
C ALA A 137 2.85 15.96 0.49
N ASP A 138 1.88 15.09 0.24
CA ASP A 138 0.66 14.92 1.04
C ASP A 138 -0.19 16.21 1.25
N ASP A 139 -0.02 17.23 0.42
CA ASP A 139 -0.80 18.46 0.40
C ASP A 139 -1.36 18.73 -1.01
N VAL A 140 -2.65 18.45 -1.18
CA VAL A 140 -3.36 18.61 -2.46
C VAL A 140 -3.43 20.08 -2.89
N GLU A 141 -3.62 21.02 -1.98
CA GLU A 141 -3.76 22.45 -2.33
C GLU A 141 -2.41 23.00 -2.80
N CYS A 142 -1.36 22.73 -2.03
CA CYS A 142 0.00 23.17 -2.35
C CYS A 142 0.52 22.50 -3.63
N ALA A 143 0.36 21.19 -3.78
CA ALA A 143 0.77 20.47 -4.99
C ALA A 143 0.04 20.98 -6.25
N THR A 144 -1.26 21.25 -6.15
CA THR A 144 -2.06 21.82 -7.24
C THR A 144 -1.56 23.20 -7.63
N ASP A 145 -1.33 24.08 -6.65
CA ASP A 145 -0.82 25.42 -6.88
C ASP A 145 0.61 25.40 -7.48
N LEU A 146 1.52 24.59 -6.94
CA LEU A 146 2.87 24.43 -7.47
C LEU A 146 2.87 23.86 -8.90
N THR A 147 1.94 22.94 -9.21
CA THR A 147 1.72 22.46 -10.57
C THR A 147 1.25 23.58 -11.49
N SER A 148 0.33 24.43 -11.03
CA SER A 148 -0.14 25.60 -11.80
C SER A 148 0.98 26.63 -12.07
N LYS A 149 1.98 26.68 -11.18
CA LYS A 149 3.21 27.48 -11.34
C LYS A 149 4.26 26.83 -12.27
N GLY A 150 3.96 25.66 -12.85
CA GLY A 150 4.80 24.98 -13.83
C GLY A 150 5.91 24.11 -13.23
N VAL A 151 5.93 23.89 -11.90
CA VAL A 151 7.01 23.15 -11.22
C VAL A 151 7.18 21.75 -11.79
N LEU A 152 6.10 20.97 -11.87
CA LEU A 152 6.15 19.60 -12.39
C LEU A 152 6.70 19.55 -13.83
N GLY A 153 6.31 20.50 -14.68
CA GLY A 153 6.81 20.60 -16.05
C GLY A 153 8.31 20.89 -16.13
N ILE A 154 8.84 21.72 -15.22
CA ILE A 154 10.28 22.00 -15.12
C ILE A 154 11.03 20.74 -14.67
N LEU A 155 10.55 20.06 -13.63
CA LEU A 155 11.18 18.83 -13.12
C LEU A 155 11.22 17.73 -14.19
N PHE A 156 10.10 17.51 -14.88
CA PHE A 156 9.98 16.55 -15.97
C PHE A 156 10.93 16.86 -17.13
N THR A 157 10.95 18.10 -17.61
CA THR A 157 11.81 18.52 -18.74
C THR A 157 13.28 18.23 -18.41
N GLN A 158 13.74 18.58 -17.23
CA GLN A 158 15.13 18.36 -16.83
C GLN A 158 15.48 16.88 -16.69
N MET A 159 14.60 16.07 -16.10
CA MET A 159 14.84 14.63 -16.00
C MET A 159 14.84 13.97 -17.38
N SER A 160 13.97 14.44 -18.28
CA SER A 160 13.92 13.99 -19.68
C SER A 160 15.22 14.32 -20.42
N GLU A 161 15.75 15.54 -20.29
CA GLU A 161 17.04 15.96 -20.86
C GLU A 161 18.20 15.09 -20.33
N ILE A 162 18.30 14.92 -19.01
CA ILE A 162 19.34 14.07 -18.38
C ILE A 162 19.28 12.63 -18.92
N THR A 163 18.08 12.09 -19.10
CA THR A 163 17.87 10.74 -19.62
C THR A 163 18.25 10.63 -21.10
N GLN A 164 17.80 11.57 -21.93
CA GLN A 164 18.06 11.58 -23.38
C GLN A 164 19.56 11.77 -23.70
N GLU A 165 20.24 12.63 -22.94
CA GLU A 165 21.68 12.85 -23.06
C GLU A 165 22.53 11.71 -22.46
N ARG A 166 21.89 10.73 -21.79
CA ARG A 166 22.54 9.61 -21.08
C ARG A 166 23.48 10.07 -19.96
N ARG A 167 23.04 11.05 -19.19
CA ARG A 167 23.82 11.71 -18.11
C ARG A 167 23.32 11.37 -16.71
N ILE A 168 22.45 10.37 -16.57
CA ILE A 168 21.96 9.92 -15.25
C ILE A 168 23.14 9.58 -14.34
N GLY A 169 24.13 8.81 -14.81
CA GLY A 169 25.32 8.51 -14.01
C GLY A 169 26.17 9.73 -13.61
N GLU A 170 26.19 10.81 -14.41
CA GLU A 170 26.85 12.08 -14.06
C GLU A 170 26.06 12.85 -12.99
N PHE A 171 24.73 12.77 -13.06
CA PHE A 171 23.81 13.53 -12.22
C PHE A 171 22.99 12.68 -11.25
N GLY A 172 23.51 11.54 -10.81
CA GLY A 172 22.74 10.51 -10.09
C GLY A 172 21.90 11.08 -8.94
N SER A 173 22.53 11.82 -8.01
CA SER A 173 21.82 12.43 -6.87
C SER A 173 20.70 13.39 -7.27
N TYR A 174 20.91 14.15 -8.35
CA TYR A 174 19.90 15.08 -8.83
C TYR A 174 18.80 14.40 -9.62
N ALA A 175 19.14 13.40 -10.44
CA ALA A 175 18.17 12.56 -11.11
C ALA A 175 17.23 11.89 -10.08
N CYS A 176 17.78 11.31 -9.02
CA CYS A 176 16.99 10.74 -7.94
C CYS A 176 16.10 11.81 -7.29
N MET A 177 16.63 13.00 -6.98
CA MET A 177 15.83 14.07 -6.35
C MET A 177 14.70 14.59 -7.26
N LEU A 178 14.96 14.71 -8.57
CA LEU A 178 13.95 15.08 -9.55
C LEU A 178 12.84 14.03 -9.60
N LEU A 179 13.18 12.75 -9.71
CA LEU A 179 12.21 11.66 -9.75
C LEU A 179 11.39 11.59 -8.46
N TRP A 180 12.05 11.73 -7.30
CA TRP A 180 11.39 11.79 -6.00
C TRP A 180 10.39 12.93 -5.90
N ALA A 181 10.77 14.14 -6.36
CA ALA A 181 9.85 15.27 -6.37
C ALA A 181 8.68 15.02 -7.35
N ILE A 182 8.95 14.52 -8.56
CA ILE A 182 7.91 14.12 -9.54
C ILE A 182 6.93 13.13 -8.92
N ASN A 183 7.42 12.15 -8.15
CA ASN A 183 6.59 11.14 -7.50
C ASN A 183 5.61 11.74 -6.48
N HIS A 184 6.02 12.77 -5.73
CA HIS A 184 5.10 13.52 -4.84
C HIS A 184 4.04 14.29 -5.62
N PHE A 185 4.42 14.95 -6.70
CA PHE A 185 3.46 15.63 -7.56
C PHE A 185 2.43 14.65 -8.17
N LEU A 186 2.87 13.47 -8.61
CA LEU A 186 1.97 12.43 -9.15
C LEU A 186 0.93 11.96 -8.12
N LYS A 187 1.32 11.86 -6.84
CA LYS A 187 0.44 11.41 -5.76
C LYS A 187 -0.53 12.50 -5.29
N SER A 188 -0.04 13.73 -5.16
CA SER A 188 -0.78 14.82 -4.50
C SER A 188 -1.55 15.72 -5.45
N THR A 189 -1.32 15.63 -6.77
CA THR A 189 -1.97 16.52 -7.75
C THR A 189 -3.14 15.84 -8.44
N PRO A 190 -4.39 16.08 -8.03
CA PRO A 190 -5.55 15.54 -8.73
C PRO A 190 -5.68 16.19 -10.12
N GLY A 191 -6.19 15.42 -11.08
CA GLY A 191 -6.54 15.95 -12.41
C GLY A 191 -5.35 16.41 -13.24
N LEU A 192 -4.16 15.81 -13.07
CA LEU A 192 -3.02 16.06 -13.95
C LEU A 192 -3.39 15.83 -15.43
N PRO A 193 -2.85 16.64 -16.37
CA PRO A 193 -3.08 16.44 -17.79
C PRO A 193 -2.66 15.03 -18.24
N PRO A 194 -3.55 14.25 -18.88
CA PRO A 194 -3.23 12.87 -19.26
C PRO A 194 -1.98 12.73 -20.13
N GLU A 195 -1.74 13.69 -21.02
CA GLU A 195 -0.56 13.70 -21.89
C GLU A 195 0.75 13.88 -21.11
N LEU A 196 0.71 14.66 -20.02
CA LEU A 196 1.87 14.82 -19.13
C LEU A 196 2.13 13.54 -18.34
N VAL A 197 1.07 12.91 -17.82
CA VAL A 197 1.19 11.62 -17.11
C VAL A 197 1.77 10.55 -18.03
N VAL A 198 1.29 10.44 -19.27
CA VAL A 198 1.85 9.51 -20.27
C VAL A 198 3.32 9.83 -20.59
N SER A 199 3.68 11.10 -20.71
CA SER A 199 5.07 11.50 -20.96
C SER A 199 6.00 11.13 -19.79
N ILE A 200 5.54 11.33 -18.55
CA ILE A 200 6.26 10.89 -17.35
C ILE A 200 6.34 9.36 -17.32
N GLN A 201 5.25 8.66 -17.63
CA GLN A 201 5.21 7.20 -17.68
C GLN A 201 6.26 6.63 -18.64
N ASP A 202 6.41 7.20 -19.83
CA ASP A 202 7.37 6.72 -20.83
C ASP A 202 8.82 6.99 -20.42
N LEU A 203 9.07 8.13 -19.76
CA LEU A 203 10.36 8.44 -19.14
C LEU A 203 10.71 7.41 -18.06
N LEU A 204 9.80 7.16 -17.11
CA LEU A 204 10.02 6.21 -16.02
C LEU A 204 10.17 4.77 -16.55
N SER A 205 9.41 4.38 -17.57
CA SER A 205 9.53 3.07 -18.24
C SER A 205 10.88 2.90 -18.93
N THR A 206 11.39 3.97 -19.55
CA THR A 206 12.74 3.98 -20.14
C THR A 206 13.81 3.75 -19.07
N ILE A 207 13.69 4.41 -17.92
CA ILE A 207 14.59 4.25 -16.78
C ILE A 207 14.48 2.84 -16.18
N LEU A 208 13.28 2.30 -15.98
CA LEU A 208 13.07 0.94 -15.46
C LEU A 208 13.81 -0.12 -16.32
N LEU A 209 13.75 0.04 -17.65
CA LEU A 209 14.33 -0.88 -18.63
C LEU A 209 15.83 -0.65 -18.91
N SER A 210 16.44 0.34 -18.24
CA SER A 210 17.85 0.67 -18.35
C SER A 210 18.72 -0.19 -17.41
N ASN A 211 20.02 0.12 -17.36
CA ASN A 211 20.97 -0.45 -16.40
C ASN A 211 21.48 0.61 -15.41
N GLU A 212 20.67 1.62 -15.09
CA GLU A 212 21.02 2.62 -14.08
C GLU A 212 21.14 2.00 -12.67
N ASP A 213 21.71 2.77 -11.74
CA ASP A 213 21.90 2.35 -10.35
C ASP A 213 20.58 2.22 -9.58
N ASP A 214 20.61 1.41 -8.52
CA ASP A 214 19.42 1.07 -7.72
C ASP A 214 18.62 2.29 -7.24
N PRO A 215 19.22 3.38 -6.70
CA PRO A 215 18.45 4.54 -6.25
C PRO A 215 17.60 5.20 -7.35
N VAL A 216 18.07 5.20 -8.60
CA VAL A 216 17.32 5.75 -9.74
C VAL A 216 16.20 4.80 -10.14
N LEU A 217 16.48 3.50 -10.15
CA LEU A 217 15.49 2.46 -10.46
C LEU A 217 14.40 2.37 -9.39
N GLU A 218 14.74 2.62 -8.12
CA GLU A 218 13.81 2.71 -7.00
C GLU A 218 12.78 3.81 -7.25
N GLU A 219 13.24 5.04 -7.53
CA GLU A 219 12.34 6.15 -7.83
C GLU A 219 11.50 5.92 -9.09
N ALA A 220 12.05 5.23 -10.11
CA ALA A 220 11.27 4.83 -11.26
C ALA A 220 10.15 3.85 -10.91
N CYS A 221 10.40 2.87 -10.04
CA CYS A 221 9.37 1.94 -9.58
C CYS A 221 8.29 2.66 -8.78
N TYR A 222 8.66 3.55 -7.84
CA TYR A 222 7.68 4.31 -7.06
C TYR A 222 6.82 5.23 -7.92
N GLY A 223 7.40 5.89 -8.93
CA GLY A 223 6.64 6.75 -9.84
C GLY A 223 5.67 5.98 -10.71
N LEU A 224 6.09 4.84 -11.25
CA LEU A 224 5.21 3.95 -12.01
C LEU A 224 4.10 3.36 -11.11
N ALA A 225 4.41 3.07 -9.85
CA ALA A 225 3.41 2.60 -8.89
C ALA A 225 2.37 3.69 -8.59
N ALA A 226 2.80 4.95 -8.47
CA ALA A 226 1.90 6.09 -8.33
C ALA A 226 1.00 6.25 -9.57
N ILE A 227 1.55 6.13 -10.77
CA ILE A 227 0.78 6.18 -12.02
C ILE A 227 -0.23 5.02 -12.12
N ALA A 228 0.17 3.81 -11.72
CA ALA A 228 -0.72 2.65 -11.73
C ALA A 228 -1.94 2.82 -10.79
N GLN A 229 -1.80 3.62 -9.74
CA GLN A 229 -2.87 3.94 -8.79
C GLN A 229 -3.72 5.15 -9.20
N LEU A 230 -3.33 5.89 -10.26
CA LEU A 230 -4.19 6.91 -10.86
C LEU A 230 -5.42 6.26 -11.52
N ASP A 231 -6.42 7.11 -11.81
CA ASP A 231 -7.72 6.75 -12.40
C ASP A 231 -7.65 5.55 -13.37
N ALA A 232 -8.17 4.41 -12.90
CA ALA A 232 -8.16 3.15 -13.64
C ALA A 232 -9.01 3.21 -14.92
N SER A 233 -9.89 4.21 -15.07
CA SER A 233 -10.66 4.41 -16.30
C SER A 233 -9.82 4.94 -17.47
N GLN A 234 -8.58 5.39 -17.22
CA GLN A 234 -7.64 5.85 -18.24
C GLN A 234 -6.79 4.68 -18.76
N PRO A 235 -7.11 4.09 -19.93
CA PRO A 235 -6.41 2.90 -20.44
C PRO A 235 -4.94 3.16 -20.80
N GLN A 236 -4.55 4.41 -21.02
CA GLN A 236 -3.17 4.80 -21.32
C GLN A 236 -2.24 4.69 -20.09
N TYR A 237 -2.79 4.76 -18.88
CA TYR A 237 -2.03 4.58 -17.65
C TYR A 237 -1.72 3.09 -17.44
N GLY A 238 -0.45 2.74 -17.36
CA GLY A 238 0.02 1.35 -17.30
C GLY A 238 0.61 0.82 -18.61
N ALA A 239 0.27 1.40 -19.76
CA ALA A 239 0.53 0.78 -21.06
C ALA A 239 2.03 0.56 -21.37
N SER A 240 2.94 1.46 -20.95
CA SER A 240 4.37 1.36 -21.32
C SER A 240 5.25 0.53 -20.37
N PHE A 241 4.74 0.18 -19.19
CA PHE A 241 5.49 -0.60 -18.18
C PHE A 241 4.85 -1.95 -17.83
N THR A 242 3.94 -2.43 -18.68
CA THR A 242 3.23 -3.72 -18.51
C THR A 242 3.58 -4.74 -19.59
N SER A 243 4.53 -4.41 -20.48
CA SER A 243 5.07 -5.37 -21.44
C SER A 243 5.79 -6.55 -20.77
N ASP A 244 5.89 -7.69 -21.45
CA ASP A 244 6.61 -8.87 -20.94
C ASP A 244 8.07 -8.56 -20.57
N LYS A 245 8.70 -7.63 -21.30
CA LYS A 245 10.06 -7.15 -21.01
C LYS A 245 10.11 -6.38 -19.68
N ALA A 246 9.13 -5.53 -19.43
CA ALA A 246 9.03 -4.78 -18.17
C ALA A 246 8.73 -5.73 -17.00
N CYS A 247 7.79 -6.65 -17.16
CA CYS A 247 7.48 -7.67 -16.16
C CYS A 247 8.73 -8.51 -15.81
N GLY A 248 9.45 -9.01 -16.81
CA GLY A 248 10.72 -9.74 -16.59
C GLY A 248 11.84 -8.88 -16.01
N ARG A 249 11.80 -7.55 -16.18
CA ARG A 249 12.71 -6.64 -15.49
C ARG A 249 12.33 -6.50 -14.01
N LEU A 250 11.05 -6.31 -13.69
CA LEU A 250 10.56 -6.20 -12.31
C LEU A 250 10.88 -7.44 -11.47
N VAL A 251 10.62 -8.65 -12.02
CA VAL A 251 10.95 -9.91 -11.33
C VAL A 251 12.46 -10.02 -11.06
N ARG A 252 13.31 -9.58 -11.99
CA ARG A 252 14.78 -9.57 -11.78
C ARG A 252 15.22 -8.56 -10.73
N LEU A 253 14.57 -7.40 -10.64
CA LEU A 253 14.84 -6.43 -9.58
C LEU A 253 14.39 -6.96 -8.22
N LEU A 254 13.27 -7.67 -8.17
CA LEU A 254 12.80 -8.36 -6.97
C LEU A 254 13.77 -9.46 -6.50
N GLN A 255 14.41 -10.16 -7.43
CA GLN A 255 15.43 -11.18 -7.15
C GLN A 255 16.82 -10.60 -6.85
N ARG A 256 16.97 -9.27 -6.78
CA ARG A 256 18.23 -8.59 -6.49
C ARG A 256 18.52 -8.57 -4.99
N GLY A 257 18.67 -9.76 -4.41
CA GLY A 257 18.75 -10.01 -2.95
C GLY A 257 19.92 -9.36 -2.20
N SER A 258 20.76 -8.55 -2.85
CA SER A 258 21.78 -7.73 -2.20
C SER A 258 21.27 -6.37 -1.74
N ASN A 259 20.11 -5.90 -2.21
CA ASN A 259 19.59 -4.57 -1.88
C ASN A 259 18.07 -4.61 -1.63
N MET A 260 17.68 -4.48 -0.37
CA MET A 260 16.27 -4.52 0.06
C MET A 260 15.47 -3.30 -0.42
N ASN A 261 16.10 -2.15 -0.69
CA ASN A 261 15.38 -0.94 -1.10
C ASN A 261 14.81 -1.08 -2.52
N ILE A 262 15.60 -1.57 -3.47
CA ILE A 262 15.11 -1.86 -4.83
C ILE A 262 14.11 -3.01 -4.86
N GLN A 263 14.26 -4.01 -3.99
CA GLN A 263 13.26 -5.09 -3.84
C GLN A 263 11.92 -4.52 -3.37
N ARG A 264 11.93 -3.67 -2.33
CA ARG A 264 10.73 -2.98 -1.83
C ARG A 264 10.09 -2.10 -2.90
N ALA A 265 10.87 -1.28 -3.59
CA ALA A 265 10.35 -0.44 -4.67
C ALA A 265 9.73 -1.28 -5.80
N SER A 266 10.35 -2.41 -6.15
CA SER A 266 9.81 -3.34 -7.13
C SER A 266 8.51 -4.01 -6.67
N LEU A 267 8.42 -4.43 -5.40
CA LEU A 267 7.19 -4.98 -4.81
C LEU A 267 6.05 -3.98 -4.83
N GLN A 268 6.31 -2.72 -4.52
CA GLN A 268 5.31 -1.66 -4.53
C GLN A 268 4.71 -1.48 -5.93
N LEU A 269 5.53 -1.49 -6.98
CA LEU A 269 5.03 -1.48 -8.36
C LEU A 269 4.29 -2.76 -8.73
N ILE A 270 4.82 -3.94 -8.38
CA ILE A 270 4.15 -5.23 -8.65
C ILE A 270 2.78 -5.29 -7.96
N GLY A 271 2.67 -4.84 -6.71
CA GLY A 271 1.43 -4.78 -5.97
C GLY A 271 0.41 -3.84 -6.60
N ALA A 272 0.84 -2.65 -7.03
CA ALA A 272 -0.01 -1.72 -7.76
C ALA A 272 -0.51 -2.31 -9.10
N LEU A 273 0.31 -3.10 -9.80
CA LEU A 273 -0.07 -3.76 -11.05
C LEU A 273 -1.06 -4.91 -10.82
N THR A 274 -0.80 -5.76 -9.81
CA THR A 274 -1.67 -6.91 -9.47
C THR A 274 -3.01 -6.49 -8.87
N ALA A 275 -3.11 -5.32 -8.25
CA ALA A 275 -4.38 -4.76 -7.83
C ALA A 275 -5.20 -4.16 -9.00
N ARG A 276 -4.57 -3.92 -10.16
CA ARG A 276 -5.16 -3.17 -11.27
C ARG A 276 -5.70 -4.05 -12.40
N SER A 277 -5.01 -5.14 -12.74
CA SER A 277 -5.35 -5.93 -13.93
C SER A 277 -4.80 -7.35 -13.89
N ASP A 278 -5.68 -8.30 -14.17
CA ASP A 278 -5.35 -9.72 -14.25
C ASP A 278 -4.49 -10.08 -15.47
N ASP A 279 -4.53 -9.30 -16.56
CA ASP A 279 -3.58 -9.42 -17.67
C ASP A 279 -2.15 -9.14 -17.19
N TYR A 280 -1.97 -8.10 -16.37
CA TYR A 280 -0.65 -7.71 -15.85
C TYR A 280 -0.13 -8.76 -14.87
N THR A 281 -1.00 -9.24 -13.97
CA THR A 281 -0.68 -10.37 -13.09
C THR A 281 -0.25 -11.58 -13.91
N THR A 282 -0.98 -11.93 -14.97
CA THR A 282 -0.65 -13.07 -15.84
C THR A 282 0.75 -12.94 -16.45
N ARG A 283 1.13 -11.75 -16.94
CA ARG A 283 2.47 -11.50 -17.48
C ARG A 283 3.56 -11.60 -16.43
N LEU A 284 3.31 -11.08 -15.22
CA LEU A 284 4.24 -11.19 -14.10
C LEU A 284 4.44 -12.65 -13.65
N LEU A 285 3.36 -13.42 -13.57
CA LEU A 285 3.41 -14.85 -13.27
C LEU A 285 4.22 -15.60 -14.34
N ASN A 286 3.98 -15.32 -15.62
CA ASN A 286 4.76 -15.88 -16.74
C ASN A 286 6.24 -15.48 -16.70
N ALA A 287 6.56 -14.33 -16.13
CA ALA A 287 7.93 -13.86 -15.92
C ALA A 287 8.63 -14.49 -14.69
N GLY A 288 7.95 -15.36 -13.94
CA GLY A 288 8.51 -16.04 -12.77
C GLY A 288 8.31 -15.31 -11.45
N LEU A 289 7.27 -14.47 -11.33
CA LEU A 289 6.96 -13.74 -10.09
C LEU A 289 6.70 -14.67 -8.89
N LEU A 290 5.91 -15.73 -9.07
CA LEU A 290 5.43 -16.56 -7.95
C LEU A 290 6.57 -17.23 -7.15
N PRO A 291 7.57 -17.89 -7.77
CA PRO A 291 8.73 -18.38 -7.04
C PRO A 291 9.50 -17.30 -6.28
N ALA A 292 9.60 -16.09 -6.85
CA ALA A 292 10.28 -14.96 -6.20
C ALA A 292 9.50 -14.47 -4.97
N LEU A 293 8.18 -14.36 -5.05
CA LEU A 293 7.33 -14.02 -3.89
C LEU A 293 7.41 -15.10 -2.81
N ALA A 294 7.39 -16.38 -3.18
CA ALA A 294 7.46 -17.48 -2.23
C ALA A 294 8.75 -17.47 -1.39
N GLU A 295 9.87 -17.02 -1.95
CA GLU A 295 11.14 -16.85 -1.23
C GLU A 295 11.12 -15.65 -0.26
N LEU A 296 10.27 -14.65 -0.51
CA LEU A 296 10.20 -13.43 0.30
C LEU A 296 9.22 -13.52 1.48
N ILE A 297 8.37 -14.54 1.57
CA ILE A 297 7.37 -14.68 2.65
C ILE A 297 8.02 -14.65 4.05
N GLU A 298 9.21 -15.24 4.20
CA GLU A 298 9.96 -15.24 5.47
C GLU A 298 11.03 -14.14 5.56
N HIS A 299 11.17 -13.31 4.53
CA HIS A 299 12.09 -12.18 4.48
C HIS A 299 11.50 -10.99 5.28
N PRO A 300 12.32 -9.99 5.66
CA PRO A 300 11.82 -8.68 6.12
C PRO A 300 10.89 -7.92 5.16
N LEU A 301 10.64 -8.46 3.97
CA LEU A 301 9.66 -7.96 3.00
C LEU A 301 8.43 -8.89 2.89
N GLY A 302 8.24 -9.77 3.87
CA GLY A 302 7.18 -10.78 3.88
C GLY A 302 5.79 -10.17 3.92
N GLU A 303 5.63 -9.00 4.56
CA GLU A 303 4.40 -8.22 4.53
C GLU A 303 4.04 -7.83 3.09
N ASP A 304 4.91 -7.08 2.41
CA ASP A 304 4.73 -6.67 1.01
C ASP A 304 4.51 -7.88 0.08
N ALA A 305 5.26 -8.97 0.28
CA ALA A 305 5.13 -10.18 -0.54
C ALA A 305 3.78 -10.87 -0.33
N CYS A 306 3.29 -10.97 0.91
CA CYS A 306 1.99 -11.55 1.22
C CYS A 306 0.84 -10.67 0.71
N TRP A 307 1.00 -9.34 0.76
CA TRP A 307 0.04 -8.41 0.18
C TRP A 307 -0.12 -8.62 -1.33
N VAL A 308 0.99 -8.75 -2.06
CA VAL A 308 0.96 -9.08 -3.51
C VAL A 308 0.28 -10.42 -3.75
N LEU A 309 0.61 -11.46 -2.96
CA LEU A 309 -0.04 -12.77 -3.09
C LEU A 309 -1.55 -12.69 -2.81
N ALA A 310 -1.98 -11.88 -1.84
CA ALA A 310 -3.38 -11.66 -1.49
C ALA A 310 -4.16 -11.00 -2.64
N ASN A 311 -3.54 -10.06 -3.36
CA ASN A 311 -4.10 -9.50 -4.60
C ASN A 311 -4.28 -10.60 -5.65
N ILE A 312 -3.23 -11.36 -5.95
CA ILE A 312 -3.23 -12.40 -7.00
C ILE A 312 -4.33 -13.45 -6.76
N VAL A 313 -4.52 -13.92 -5.51
CA VAL A 313 -5.57 -14.93 -5.24
C VAL A 313 -6.99 -14.38 -5.40
N ALA A 314 -7.17 -13.06 -5.28
CA ALA A 314 -8.46 -12.41 -5.30
C ALA A 314 -8.96 -12.08 -6.72
N GLU A 315 -8.11 -12.19 -7.74
CA GLU A 315 -8.43 -11.76 -9.11
C GLU A 315 -9.30 -12.76 -9.87
N ASN A 316 -8.81 -13.99 -10.08
CA ASN A 316 -9.53 -15.03 -10.82
C ASN A 316 -9.11 -16.45 -10.42
N VAL A 317 -9.87 -17.44 -10.90
CA VAL A 317 -9.67 -18.85 -10.55
C VAL A 317 -8.35 -19.44 -11.01
N ASN A 318 -7.75 -18.95 -12.10
CA ASN A 318 -6.47 -19.45 -12.61
C ASN A 318 -5.31 -18.94 -11.75
N HIS A 319 -5.35 -17.66 -11.37
CA HIS A 319 -4.36 -17.05 -10.48
C HIS A 319 -4.42 -17.65 -9.08
N LEU A 320 -5.64 -17.81 -8.54
CA LEU A 320 -5.87 -18.57 -7.31
C LEU A 320 -5.24 -19.96 -7.38
N ALA A 321 -5.55 -20.72 -8.44
CA ALA A 321 -5.01 -22.07 -8.61
C ALA A 321 -3.48 -22.07 -8.70
N ALA A 322 -2.86 -21.08 -9.35
CA ALA A 322 -1.40 -20.96 -9.43
C ALA A 322 -0.77 -20.77 -8.04
N VAL A 323 -1.27 -19.81 -7.25
CA VAL A 323 -0.75 -19.53 -5.90
C VAL A 323 -0.98 -20.71 -4.96
N VAL A 324 -2.19 -21.27 -4.94
CA VAL A 324 -2.54 -22.38 -4.05
C VAL A 324 -1.80 -23.66 -4.43
N SER A 325 -1.48 -23.85 -5.71
CA SER A 325 -0.71 -25.01 -6.18
C SER A 325 0.77 -24.94 -5.82
N ASP A 326 1.31 -23.76 -5.54
CA ASP A 326 2.71 -23.61 -5.14
C ASP A 326 3.00 -24.38 -3.84
N PRO A 327 4.08 -25.18 -3.79
CA PRO A 327 4.39 -26.02 -2.64
C PRO A 327 4.92 -25.26 -1.43
N ARG A 328 5.29 -23.98 -1.57
CA ARG A 328 5.88 -23.15 -0.50
C ARG A 328 4.89 -22.14 0.06
N VAL A 329 4.06 -21.52 -0.78
CA VAL A 329 3.22 -20.38 -0.35
C VAL A 329 2.31 -20.71 0.84
N LEU A 330 1.30 -21.58 0.65
CA LEU A 330 0.35 -21.88 1.72
C LEU A 330 1.01 -22.54 2.95
N PRO A 331 1.90 -23.54 2.81
CA PRO A 331 2.55 -24.13 3.99
C PRO A 331 3.33 -23.13 4.83
N THR A 332 4.04 -22.17 4.19
CA THR A 332 4.81 -21.15 4.90
C THR A 332 3.88 -20.15 5.61
N VAL A 333 2.87 -19.63 4.91
CA VAL A 333 1.88 -18.68 5.48
C VAL A 333 1.16 -19.28 6.68
N ILE A 334 0.68 -20.52 6.55
CA ILE A 334 -0.01 -21.24 7.62
C ILE A 334 0.91 -21.48 8.82
N ARG A 335 2.18 -21.81 8.59
CA ARG A 335 3.16 -21.96 9.66
C ARG A 335 3.40 -20.62 10.37
N LEU A 336 3.59 -19.53 9.64
CA LEU A 336 3.85 -18.22 10.23
C LEU A 336 2.71 -17.76 11.15
N LEU A 337 1.46 -17.97 10.76
CA LEU A 337 0.29 -17.68 11.59
C LEU A 337 0.15 -18.57 12.83
N LYS A 338 0.88 -19.69 12.91
CA LYS A 338 0.85 -20.63 14.04
C LYS A 338 2.02 -20.47 15.00
N VAL A 339 3.06 -19.72 14.62
CA VAL A 339 4.27 -19.55 15.43
C VAL A 339 4.07 -18.36 16.37
N ASP A 340 4.50 -18.55 17.62
CA ASP A 340 4.55 -17.53 18.66
C ASP A 340 5.51 -16.39 18.23
N SER A 341 5.17 -15.14 18.53
CA SER A 341 5.82 -13.91 18.01
C SER A 341 7.27 -13.72 18.49
N SER A 342 7.82 -14.67 19.26
CA SER A 342 9.18 -14.65 19.77
C SER A 342 10.21 -14.67 18.62
N GLY A 343 10.73 -13.50 18.25
CA GLY A 343 11.81 -13.36 17.27
C GLY A 343 11.57 -12.35 16.15
N PHE A 344 10.39 -11.71 16.10
CA PHE A 344 10.08 -10.63 15.16
C PHE A 344 9.90 -9.31 15.92
N ASP A 345 10.19 -8.20 15.24
CA ASP A 345 9.74 -6.88 15.68
C ASP A 345 8.21 -6.86 15.74
N GLU A 346 7.62 -6.20 16.75
CA GLU A 346 6.19 -6.25 17.01
C GLU A 346 5.38 -5.67 15.84
N ASP A 347 5.84 -4.57 15.25
CA ASP A 347 5.18 -3.92 14.12
C ASP A 347 5.34 -4.75 12.84
N GLU A 348 6.53 -5.33 12.61
CA GLU A 348 6.77 -6.21 11.45
C GLU A 348 5.93 -7.50 11.52
N TYR A 349 5.81 -8.07 12.72
CA TYR A 349 4.98 -9.26 12.94
C TYR A 349 3.50 -8.96 12.73
N ALA A 350 3.01 -7.82 13.23
CA ALA A 350 1.64 -7.36 13.06
C ALA A 350 1.29 -7.17 11.58
N GLY A 351 2.12 -6.42 10.84
CA GLY A 351 1.95 -6.18 9.39
C GLY A 351 1.93 -7.49 8.60
N ARG A 352 2.90 -8.38 8.84
CA ARG A 352 2.96 -9.67 8.15
C ARG A 352 1.75 -10.56 8.48
N THR A 353 1.29 -10.56 9.73
CA THR A 353 0.14 -11.36 10.17
C THR A 353 -1.13 -10.92 9.47
N ARG A 354 -1.35 -9.59 9.33
CA ARG A 354 -2.45 -9.02 8.54
C ARG A 354 -2.46 -9.62 7.13
N GLU A 355 -1.35 -9.53 6.42
CA GLU A 355 -1.30 -9.94 5.01
C GLU A 355 -1.39 -11.47 4.83
N CYS A 356 -0.86 -12.24 5.77
CA CYS A 356 -1.06 -13.69 5.80
C CYS A 356 -2.55 -14.05 5.98
N CYS A 357 -3.27 -13.34 6.86
CA CYS A 357 -4.71 -13.53 7.05
C CYS A 357 -5.49 -13.12 5.80
N SER A 358 -5.15 -11.98 5.19
CA SER A 358 -5.76 -11.50 3.93
C SER A 358 -5.60 -12.49 2.79
N LEU A 359 -4.43 -13.13 2.66
CA LEU A 359 -4.18 -14.17 1.66
C LEU A 359 -5.08 -15.39 1.86
N LEU A 360 -5.15 -15.93 3.09
CA LEU A 360 -6.03 -17.07 3.38
C LEU A 360 -7.52 -16.70 3.19
N ALA A 361 -7.93 -15.52 3.65
CA ALA A 361 -9.29 -15.00 3.45
C ALA A 361 -9.62 -14.83 1.96
N GLY A 362 -8.65 -14.43 1.14
CA GLY A 362 -8.78 -14.36 -0.33
C GLY A 362 -9.09 -15.73 -0.94
N VAL A 363 -8.40 -16.79 -0.52
CA VAL A 363 -8.69 -18.17 -0.95
C VAL A 363 -10.12 -18.58 -0.59
N VAL A 364 -10.55 -18.29 0.63
CA VAL A 364 -11.91 -18.58 1.11
C VAL A 364 -12.96 -17.82 0.30
N ARG A 365 -12.74 -16.52 0.09
CA ARG A 365 -13.68 -15.63 -0.61
C ARG A 365 -13.96 -16.08 -2.04
N MET A 366 -12.99 -16.69 -2.71
CA MET A 366 -13.17 -17.22 -4.07
C MET A 366 -14.07 -18.46 -4.13
N GLY A 367 -14.29 -19.15 -3.01
CA GLY A 367 -15.25 -20.26 -2.89
C GLY A 367 -14.95 -21.46 -3.77
N GLN A 368 -13.72 -21.61 -4.27
CA GLN A 368 -13.35 -22.73 -5.14
C GLN A 368 -13.04 -23.97 -4.30
N VAL A 369 -13.73 -25.08 -4.61
CA VAL A 369 -13.70 -26.34 -3.82
C VAL A 369 -12.29 -26.87 -3.60
N GLU A 370 -11.53 -27.11 -4.68
CA GLU A 370 -10.19 -27.72 -4.58
C GLU A 370 -9.16 -26.80 -3.90
N PRO A 371 -9.06 -25.50 -4.25
CA PRO A 371 -8.23 -24.56 -3.50
C PRO A 371 -8.55 -24.48 -2.02
N LEU A 372 -9.84 -24.46 -1.67
CA LEU A 372 -10.29 -24.36 -0.28
C LEU A 372 -9.99 -25.64 0.50
N ARG A 373 -10.28 -26.82 -0.06
CA ARG A 373 -9.89 -28.12 0.50
C ARG A 373 -8.39 -28.22 0.73
N ARG A 374 -7.57 -27.74 -0.20
CA ARG A 374 -6.11 -27.70 -0.04
C ARG A 374 -5.68 -26.78 1.09
N MET A 375 -6.24 -25.58 1.18
CA MET A 375 -5.96 -24.67 2.30
C MET A 375 -6.32 -25.32 3.65
N VAL A 376 -7.48 -25.97 3.72
CA VAL A 376 -7.96 -26.64 4.93
C VAL A 376 -7.09 -27.85 5.30
N SER A 377 -6.71 -28.69 4.33
CA SER A 377 -5.85 -29.86 4.57
C SER A 377 -4.44 -29.52 5.02
N LEU A 378 -3.93 -28.34 4.64
CA LEU A 378 -2.67 -27.78 5.15
C LEU A 378 -2.82 -27.15 6.54
N GLY A 379 -4.04 -27.05 7.08
CA GLY A 379 -4.32 -26.52 8.41
C GLY A 379 -4.60 -25.02 8.44
N GLY A 380 -5.13 -24.45 7.35
CA GLY A 380 -5.49 -23.03 7.24
C GLY A 380 -6.58 -22.59 8.23
N VAL A 381 -7.57 -23.45 8.50
CA VAL A 381 -8.61 -23.18 9.54
C VAL A 381 -7.96 -22.99 10.90
N SER A 382 -7.05 -23.89 11.25
CA SER A 382 -6.31 -23.83 12.50
C SER A 382 -5.44 -22.57 12.61
N ALA A 383 -4.79 -22.16 11.51
CA ALA A 383 -4.03 -20.90 11.47
C ALA A 383 -4.92 -19.68 11.70
N LEU A 384 -6.07 -19.59 11.02
CA LEU A 384 -7.04 -18.50 11.22
C LEU A 384 -7.60 -18.48 12.64
N CYS A 385 -7.89 -19.64 13.24
CA CYS A 385 -8.32 -19.71 14.65
C CYS A 385 -7.22 -19.25 15.62
N THR A 386 -5.96 -19.58 15.35
CA THR A 386 -4.83 -19.05 16.12
C THR A 386 -4.73 -17.53 16.00
N ALA A 387 -4.79 -16.99 14.78
CA ALA A 387 -4.79 -15.55 14.57
C ALA A 387 -5.97 -14.86 15.30
N LEU A 388 -7.18 -15.44 15.23
CA LEU A 388 -8.38 -14.94 15.92
C LEU A 388 -8.18 -14.79 17.44
N ARG A 389 -7.34 -15.62 18.07
CA ARG A 389 -7.06 -15.57 19.51
C ARG A 389 -5.97 -14.59 19.92
N TYR A 390 -5.08 -14.18 19.02
CA TYR A 390 -3.89 -13.40 19.37
C TYR A 390 -3.83 -12.02 18.72
N VAL A 391 -4.36 -11.85 17.50
CA VAL A 391 -4.43 -10.55 16.82
C VAL A 391 -5.24 -9.55 17.64
N ALA A 392 -4.77 -8.29 17.67
CA ALA A 392 -5.41 -7.21 18.42
C ALA A 392 -6.22 -6.29 17.51
N GLU A 393 -5.71 -6.07 16.30
CA GLU A 393 -6.15 -5.15 15.27
C GLU A 393 -7.57 -5.48 14.79
N GLU A 394 -8.49 -4.53 14.98
CA GLU A 394 -9.91 -4.73 14.72
C GLU A 394 -10.22 -5.05 13.25
N ASP A 395 -9.56 -4.37 12.31
CA ASP A 395 -9.71 -4.58 10.87
C ASP A 395 -9.33 -6.01 10.47
N VAL A 396 -8.24 -6.54 11.03
CA VAL A 396 -7.78 -7.91 10.76
C VAL A 396 -8.72 -8.94 11.38
N LEU A 397 -9.23 -8.69 12.59
CA LEU A 397 -10.20 -9.57 13.24
C LEU A 397 -11.49 -9.72 12.41
N VAL A 398 -11.98 -8.65 11.79
CA VAL A 398 -13.15 -8.72 10.88
C VAL A 398 -12.87 -9.61 9.68
N ILE A 399 -11.68 -9.51 9.07
CA ILE A 399 -11.26 -10.37 7.94
C ILE A 399 -11.25 -11.84 8.36
N ILE A 400 -10.70 -12.14 9.54
CA ILE A 400 -10.60 -13.51 10.06
C ILE A 400 -12.00 -14.08 10.36
N LEU A 401 -12.87 -13.32 11.01
CA LEU A 401 -14.24 -13.74 11.34
C LEU A 401 -15.05 -14.06 10.08
N ASP A 402 -15.01 -13.17 9.07
CA ASP A 402 -15.68 -13.38 7.79
C ASP A 402 -15.15 -14.63 7.06
N ALA A 403 -13.83 -14.81 7.04
CA ALA A 403 -13.21 -15.99 6.44
C ALA A 403 -13.62 -17.28 7.17
N LEU A 404 -13.52 -17.33 8.49
CA LEU A 404 -13.88 -18.53 9.27
C LEU A 404 -15.36 -18.89 9.12
N TRP A 405 -16.25 -17.90 9.15
CA TRP A 405 -17.68 -18.13 8.91
C TRP A 405 -17.94 -18.74 7.53
N LYS A 406 -17.34 -18.17 6.48
CA LYS A 406 -17.47 -18.70 5.12
C LYS A 406 -16.90 -20.11 4.96
N VAL A 407 -15.81 -20.44 5.66
CA VAL A 407 -15.27 -21.81 5.66
C VAL A 407 -16.20 -22.80 6.36
N VAL A 408 -16.77 -22.43 7.50
CA VAL A 408 -17.75 -23.27 8.21
C VAL A 408 -18.99 -23.49 7.34
N LEU A 409 -19.51 -22.42 6.73
CA LEU A 409 -20.66 -22.48 5.84
C LEU A 409 -20.40 -23.31 4.58
N PHE A 410 -19.21 -23.17 3.97
CA PHE A 410 -18.80 -24.02 2.85
C PHE A 410 -18.88 -25.51 3.20
N GLY A 411 -18.50 -25.86 4.43
CA GLY A 411 -18.54 -27.23 4.92
C GLY A 411 -19.93 -27.86 5.00
N GLU A 412 -21.01 -27.08 4.97
CA GLU A 412 -22.37 -27.60 4.84
C GLU A 412 -22.66 -28.15 3.45
N SER A 413 -22.07 -27.51 2.43
CA SER A 413 -22.16 -27.97 1.04
C SER A 413 -21.09 -29.00 0.67
N ASP A 414 -20.05 -29.16 1.50
CA ASP A 414 -18.94 -30.08 1.29
C ASP A 414 -18.78 -31.08 2.44
N ARG A 415 -19.92 -31.59 2.94
CA ARG A 415 -19.94 -32.63 3.98
C ARG A 415 -19.30 -33.90 3.43
N ILE A 416 -18.50 -34.57 4.26
CA ILE A 416 -17.83 -35.81 3.88
C ILE A 416 -18.20 -36.94 4.84
N ARG A 417 -18.23 -38.16 4.31
CA ARG A 417 -18.41 -39.36 5.12
C ARG A 417 -17.11 -39.72 5.83
N VAL A 418 -17.11 -39.65 7.15
CA VAL A 418 -15.96 -40.03 8.00
C VAL A 418 -16.17 -41.44 8.53
N GLU A 419 -15.11 -42.26 8.55
CA GLU A 419 -15.17 -43.61 9.08
C GLU A 419 -15.59 -43.60 10.56
N GLY A 420 -16.65 -44.34 10.89
CA GLY A 420 -17.22 -44.37 12.25
C GLY A 420 -18.42 -43.44 12.45
N GLU A 421 -18.73 -42.56 11.51
CA GLU A 421 -19.91 -41.68 11.58
C GLU A 421 -21.08 -42.22 10.75
N GLU A 422 -22.29 -42.16 11.31
CA GLU A 422 -23.50 -42.60 10.60
C GLU A 422 -23.89 -41.63 9.47
N LYS A 423 -23.66 -40.33 9.68
CA LYS A 423 -24.02 -39.23 8.77
C LYS A 423 -22.76 -38.54 8.23
N GLU A 424 -22.92 -37.85 7.10
CA GLU A 424 -21.87 -36.98 6.60
C GLU A 424 -21.70 -35.77 7.51
N VAL A 425 -20.44 -35.44 7.80
CA VAL A 425 -20.07 -34.42 8.78
C VAL A 425 -19.43 -33.22 8.09
N ASN A 426 -19.72 -32.04 8.64
CA ASN A 426 -19.01 -30.82 8.31
C ASN A 426 -17.64 -30.84 9.01
N VAL A 427 -16.62 -31.34 8.31
CA VAL A 427 -15.24 -31.42 8.86
C VAL A 427 -14.63 -30.04 9.10
N TYR A 428 -15.11 -29.00 8.40
CA TYR A 428 -14.64 -27.64 8.55
C TYR A 428 -15.06 -27.04 9.89
N LEU A 429 -16.32 -27.24 10.28
CA LEU A 429 -16.81 -26.89 11.61
C LEU A 429 -16.02 -27.64 12.68
N ARG A 430 -15.88 -28.96 12.55
CA ARG A 430 -15.08 -29.76 13.51
C ARG A 430 -13.65 -29.25 13.66
N LEU A 431 -12.97 -28.92 12.55
CA LEU A 431 -11.63 -28.34 12.59
C LEU A 431 -11.60 -26.96 13.25
N PHE A 432 -12.62 -26.13 13.05
CA PHE A 432 -12.78 -24.86 13.74
C PHE A 432 -12.89 -25.06 15.26
N GLU A 433 -13.71 -26.02 15.71
CA GLU A 433 -13.86 -26.37 17.12
C GLU A 433 -12.55 -26.88 17.73
N GLU A 434 -11.95 -27.91 17.12
CA GLU A 434 -10.70 -28.54 17.57
C GLU A 434 -9.52 -27.55 17.58
N SER A 435 -9.58 -26.51 16.74
CA SER A 435 -8.56 -25.46 16.67
C SER A 435 -8.80 -24.30 17.65
N GLY A 436 -9.79 -24.38 18.54
CA GLY A 436 -10.09 -23.33 19.52
C GLY A 436 -10.78 -22.10 18.91
N GLY A 437 -11.59 -22.28 17.87
CA GLY A 437 -12.35 -21.21 17.23
C GLY A 437 -13.36 -20.55 18.18
N PHE A 438 -14.09 -21.35 18.98
CA PHE A 438 -15.02 -20.84 19.99
C PHE A 438 -14.33 -19.99 21.06
N GLU A 439 -13.14 -20.38 21.52
CA GLU A 439 -12.35 -19.57 22.46
C GLU A 439 -12.05 -18.18 21.89
N GLY A 440 -11.70 -18.13 20.60
CA GLY A 440 -11.53 -16.87 19.88
C GLY A 440 -12.82 -16.03 19.82
N LEU A 441 -13.97 -16.64 19.54
CA LEU A 441 -15.25 -15.94 19.50
C LEU A 441 -15.65 -15.39 20.89
N TYR A 442 -15.55 -16.19 21.95
CA TYR A 442 -15.87 -15.74 23.32
C TYR A 442 -14.95 -14.62 23.80
N ARG A 443 -13.68 -14.61 23.38
CA ARG A 443 -12.76 -13.49 23.64
C ARG A 443 -13.28 -12.17 23.05
N LEU A 444 -13.95 -12.24 21.90
CA LEU A 444 -14.32 -11.09 21.08
C LEU A 444 -15.77 -10.62 21.28
N GLU A 445 -16.68 -11.49 21.73
CA GLU A 445 -18.12 -11.18 21.87
C GLU A 445 -18.42 -9.97 22.78
N ASN A 446 -17.50 -9.62 23.68
CA ASN A 446 -17.61 -8.49 24.60
C ASN A 446 -16.50 -7.43 24.39
N LYS A 447 -15.83 -7.43 23.22
CA LYS A 447 -14.80 -6.45 22.87
C LYS A 447 -15.42 -5.05 22.79
N ARG A 448 -14.62 -4.02 23.12
CA ARG A 448 -15.06 -2.61 23.08
C ARG A 448 -15.46 -2.16 21.68
N ASP A 449 -14.77 -2.69 20.67
CA ASP A 449 -15.13 -2.46 19.29
C ASP A 449 -16.42 -3.20 18.96
N ARG A 450 -17.46 -2.43 18.59
CA ARG A 450 -18.79 -2.96 18.35
C ARG A 450 -18.86 -3.82 17.10
N VAL A 451 -18.11 -3.48 16.05
CA VAL A 451 -18.15 -4.21 14.78
C VAL A 451 -17.61 -5.62 15.00
N VAL A 452 -16.49 -5.74 15.70
CA VAL A 452 -15.90 -7.04 16.04
C VAL A 452 -16.80 -7.83 17.00
N ALA A 453 -17.34 -7.19 18.05
CA ALA A 453 -18.19 -7.85 19.02
C ALA A 453 -19.49 -8.39 18.40
N GLU A 454 -20.16 -7.58 17.59
CA GLU A 454 -21.39 -7.96 16.88
C GLU A 454 -21.13 -9.09 15.87
N ALA A 455 -20.02 -9.03 15.11
CA ALA A 455 -19.64 -10.09 14.19
C ALA A 455 -19.37 -11.42 14.90
N ALA A 456 -18.69 -11.39 16.06
CA ALA A 456 -18.45 -12.60 16.86
C ALA A 456 -19.75 -13.18 17.44
N GLN A 457 -20.63 -12.34 17.99
CA GLN A 457 -21.94 -12.76 18.51
C GLN A 457 -22.82 -13.36 17.41
N GLN A 458 -22.83 -12.73 16.23
CA GLN A 458 -23.58 -13.22 15.08
C GLN A 458 -23.06 -14.58 14.62
N MET A 459 -21.74 -14.74 14.53
CA MET A 459 -21.13 -16.02 14.15
C MET A 459 -21.44 -17.13 15.17
N LEU A 460 -21.44 -16.83 16.47
CA LEU A 460 -21.86 -17.78 17.52
C LEU A 460 -23.32 -18.24 17.31
N ALA A 461 -24.24 -17.29 17.09
CA ALA A 461 -25.65 -17.61 16.85
C ALA A 461 -25.85 -18.46 15.59
N LEU A 462 -25.18 -18.12 14.49
CA LEU A 462 -25.28 -18.87 13.25
C LEU A 462 -24.71 -20.30 13.37
N ILE A 463 -23.62 -20.48 14.13
CA ILE A 463 -23.07 -21.81 14.40
C ILE A 463 -24.04 -22.63 15.28
N ASP A 464 -24.69 -22.01 16.28
CA ASP A 464 -25.71 -22.68 17.09
C ASP A 464 -26.90 -23.16 16.25
N GLU A 465 -27.40 -22.32 15.34
CA GLU A 465 -28.46 -22.71 14.39
C GLU A 465 -28.05 -23.87 13.47
N LEU A 466 -26.77 -23.92 13.04
CA LEU A 466 -26.25 -25.02 12.22
C LEU A 466 -26.15 -26.33 13.01
N MET A 467 -25.75 -26.28 14.28
CA MET A 467 -25.62 -27.46 15.13
C MET A 467 -26.98 -27.95 15.65
N ASN A 468 -27.90 -27.02 15.89
CA ASN A 468 -29.21 -27.24 16.49
C ASN A 468 -30.31 -26.66 15.58
N PRO A 469 -30.52 -27.22 14.37
CA PRO A 469 -31.54 -26.70 13.46
C PRO A 469 -32.93 -26.80 14.10
N PRO A 470 -33.80 -25.79 13.94
CA PRO A 470 -35.16 -25.88 14.42
C PRO A 470 -35.85 -27.11 13.80
N PRO A 471 -36.75 -27.78 14.53
CA PRO A 471 -37.52 -28.89 13.98
C PRO A 471 -38.21 -28.41 12.71
N ALA A 472 -38.05 -29.15 11.60
CA ALA A 472 -38.74 -28.85 10.37
C ALA A 472 -40.25 -28.81 10.67
N ASP A 473 -40.92 -27.71 10.32
CA ASP A 473 -42.37 -27.63 10.40
C ASP A 473 -42.93 -28.82 9.62
N GLU A 474 -43.53 -29.78 10.32
CA GLU A 474 -44.26 -30.88 9.71
C GLU A 474 -45.33 -30.23 8.81
N GLU A 475 -45.18 -30.37 7.49
CA GLU A 475 -46.25 -30.04 6.55
C GLU A 475 -47.52 -30.71 7.08
N MET A 476 -48.49 -29.89 7.49
CA MET A 476 -49.81 -30.38 7.87
C MET A 476 -50.38 -31.11 6.67
N ASP A 477 -50.41 -32.44 6.79
CA ASP A 477 -51.19 -33.34 5.94
C ASP A 477 -52.66 -32.99 6.14
N ASP A 478 -53.14 -32.02 5.36
CA ASP A 478 -54.57 -31.74 5.22
C ASP A 478 -55.19 -32.91 4.45
N GLY A 479 -55.57 -33.94 5.22
CA GLY A 479 -56.45 -35.00 4.77
C GLY A 479 -57.80 -34.43 4.35
N GLU A 480 -58.02 -34.29 3.04
CA GLU A 480 -59.35 -34.06 2.49
C GLU A 480 -60.14 -35.38 2.43
N GLU A 481 -61.06 -35.51 3.38
CA GLU A 481 -62.15 -36.48 3.38
C GLU A 481 -63.05 -36.36 2.14
N HIS A 482 -63.44 -37.51 1.60
CA HIS A 482 -64.48 -37.71 0.61
C HIS A 482 -65.82 -37.05 0.98
N ALA A 483 -66.45 -36.36 0.02
CA ALA A 483 -67.91 -36.29 -0.10
C ALA A 483 -68.35 -36.17 -1.57
N GLU A 484 -69.46 -36.85 -1.87
CA GLU A 484 -69.95 -37.29 -3.18
C GLU A 484 -70.70 -36.25 -4.04
N ASN A 485 -70.64 -36.49 -5.36
CA ASN A 485 -71.68 -36.40 -6.40
C ASN A 485 -72.46 -35.08 -6.66
N THR A 486 -72.40 -34.58 -7.91
CA THR A 486 -73.37 -34.93 -8.99
C THR A 486 -73.13 -34.18 -10.32
N GLU A 487 -73.06 -34.98 -11.39
CA GLU A 487 -73.62 -34.81 -12.75
C GLU A 487 -73.32 -33.62 -13.70
N ASN A 488 -72.81 -34.02 -14.88
CA ASN A 488 -73.20 -33.60 -16.26
C ASN A 488 -72.93 -32.14 -16.69
N THR A 489 -72.37 -31.82 -17.87
CA THR A 489 -72.37 -32.49 -19.18
C THR A 489 -71.41 -31.75 -20.13
N ASP A 490 -70.89 -32.48 -21.11
CA ASP A 490 -70.54 -32.07 -22.47
C ASP A 490 -69.44 -31.03 -22.76
N GLY A 491 -68.53 -31.45 -23.66
CA GLY A 491 -67.95 -30.52 -24.63
C GLY A 491 -66.47 -30.71 -24.93
N MET A 492 -66.14 -31.74 -25.71
CA MET A 492 -64.88 -31.80 -26.47
C MET A 492 -64.62 -30.50 -27.25
N VAL A 493 -63.35 -30.07 -27.38
CA VAL A 493 -62.55 -30.16 -28.61
C VAL A 493 -61.27 -29.33 -28.47
N ASN A 494 -60.15 -30.06 -28.62
CA ASN A 494 -58.82 -29.72 -29.15
C ASN A 494 -58.52 -28.29 -29.63
N GLY A 495 -57.27 -27.90 -29.36
CA GLY A 495 -56.36 -27.56 -30.46
C GLY A 495 -55.34 -26.47 -30.17
N ASN A 496 -54.06 -26.88 -30.08
CA ASN A 496 -52.85 -26.26 -30.63
C ASN A 496 -52.87 -24.73 -30.83
N GLY A 497 -51.94 -23.95 -30.27
CA GLY A 497 -50.51 -24.20 -30.29
C GLY A 497 -49.82 -23.11 -31.11
N LEU A 498 -48.63 -22.72 -30.65
CA LEU A 498 -47.56 -21.99 -31.35
C LEU A 498 -47.72 -20.47 -31.53
N GLY A 499 -46.79 -19.77 -30.89
CA GLY A 499 -45.83 -18.96 -31.63
C GLY A 499 -45.91 -17.45 -31.35
N HIS A 500 -44.86 -16.93 -30.72
CA HIS A 500 -44.13 -15.69 -31.07
C HIS A 500 -43.02 -15.54 -30.02
N GLY A 501 -41.75 -15.33 -30.36
CA GLY A 501 -41.22 -14.60 -31.50
C GLY A 501 -40.50 -13.39 -30.93
N ASP A 502 -39.16 -13.48 -30.90
CA ASP A 502 -38.23 -12.47 -30.40
C ASP A 502 -38.51 -11.06 -30.90
N PHE A 503 -38.33 -10.07 -30.02
CA PHE A 503 -38.11 -8.68 -30.40
C PHE A 503 -36.86 -8.15 -29.67
N LYS A 504 -35.77 -8.00 -30.43
CA LYS A 504 -34.75 -6.96 -30.20
C LYS A 504 -35.34 -5.62 -30.62
N GLY A 505 -35.06 -4.57 -29.85
CA GLY A 505 -35.39 -3.19 -30.22
C GLY A 505 -34.78 -2.20 -29.24
N ASP A 506 -33.81 -1.45 -29.76
CA ASP A 506 -33.02 -0.39 -29.13
C ASP A 506 -33.83 0.77 -28.52
N ALA A 507 -33.05 1.53 -27.72
CA ALA A 507 -33.04 2.99 -27.56
C ALA A 507 -33.90 3.62 -26.47
N GLY A 508 -33.18 4.31 -25.58
CA GLY A 508 -33.63 5.27 -24.57
C GLY A 508 -32.43 5.74 -23.77
#